data_AF-A0A2R6AKS6-F1
#
_entry.id   AF-A0A2R6AKS6-F1
#
_cell.length_a   1.000
_cell.length_b   1.000
_cell.length_c   1.000
_cell.angle_alpha   90.00
_cell.angle_beta   90.00
_cell.angle_gamma   90.00
#
_symmetry.space_group_name_H-M   'P 1'
#
loop_
_entity.id
_entity.type
_entity.pdbx_description
1 polymer ?
#
loop_
_entity_poly.entity_id
_entity_poly.type
_entity_poly.pdbx_seq_one_letter_code
_entity_poly.pdbx_strand_id
1 'polypeptide(L)'
;MYTLGSVRLQGLKTQGTQSSRPHNAKKGISPVIATIILIAITIVIAIAVAGWVFGLFGSYSRQGGVTILASASNCYSSTNSCVITVSNQGSTGVTVISASINGQQETLAAKCTC
;
A
#
# COMPACT_ATOMS: atom_id res chain seq x y z
N MET A 1 -97.44 -26.55 12.45
CA MET A 1 -97.69 -25.89 13.75
C MET A 1 -96.53 -26.34 14.65
N TYR A 2 -95.50 -25.60 15.03
CA TYR A 2 -95.20 -24.18 15.30
C TYR A 2 -93.69 -23.99 14.95
N THR A 3 -93.19 -22.98 14.22
CA THR A 3 -92.89 -21.57 14.60
C THR A 3 -92.30 -21.47 16.03
N LEU A 4 -91.14 -20.91 16.39
CA LEU A 4 -90.06 -20.08 15.86
C LEU A 4 -88.80 -20.51 16.66
N GLY A 5 -87.56 -20.33 16.20
CA GLY A 5 -86.95 -19.01 16.30
C GLY A 5 -85.44 -19.06 16.08
N SER A 6 -84.99 -17.99 15.42
CA SER A 6 -83.64 -17.69 14.95
C SER A 6 -82.59 -17.55 16.05
N VAL A 7 -81.33 -17.96 15.77
CA VAL A 7 -80.14 -17.34 16.40
C VAL A 7 -79.06 -17.16 15.34
N ARG A 8 -78.53 -15.94 15.30
CA ARG A 8 -77.52 -15.44 14.37
C ARG A 8 -76.14 -15.96 14.76
N LEU A 9 -75.40 -16.52 13.81
CA LEU A 9 -73.94 -16.46 13.87
C LEU A 9 -73.48 -15.35 12.93
N GLN A 10 -73.32 -14.20 13.57
CA GLN A 10 -72.60 -13.04 13.07
C GLN A 10 -71.17 -13.45 12.73
N GLY A 11 -70.76 -13.17 11.50
CA GLY A 11 -69.38 -12.89 11.10
C GLY A 11 -68.29 -13.81 11.66
N LEU A 12 -67.89 -14.80 10.88
CA LEU A 12 -66.46 -14.99 10.69
C LEU A 12 -66.08 -14.34 9.36
N LYS A 13 -65.66 -13.09 9.50
CA LYS A 13 -65.02 -12.32 8.45
C LYS A 13 -63.76 -13.09 8.11
N THR A 14 -63.70 -13.62 6.90
CA THR A 14 -62.48 -14.08 6.25
C THR A 14 -61.49 -12.91 6.27
N GLN A 15 -60.63 -12.84 7.28
CA GLN A 15 -59.67 -11.76 7.42
C GLN A 15 -58.39 -12.25 8.06
N GLY A 16 -57.60 -12.89 7.22
CA GLY A 16 -56.15 -12.89 7.33
C GLY A 16 -55.61 -12.42 5.99
N THR A 17 -55.75 -11.14 5.69
CA THR A 17 -54.99 -10.48 4.61
C THR A 17 -53.51 -10.74 4.89
N GLN A 18 -52.92 -11.68 4.15
CA GLN A 18 -51.47 -11.81 4.09
C GLN A 18 -50.95 -10.46 3.61
N SER A 19 -50.38 -9.71 4.54
CA SER A 19 -49.58 -8.53 4.26
C SER A 19 -48.38 -9.01 3.46
N SER A 20 -48.53 -9.03 2.14
CA SER A 20 -47.44 -9.09 1.19
C SER A 20 -46.64 -7.82 1.35
N ARG A 21 -45.76 -7.80 2.36
CA ARG A 21 -44.67 -6.84 2.42
C ARG A 21 -43.96 -6.99 1.08
N PRO A 22 -43.82 -5.94 0.25
CA PRO A 22 -42.90 -6.01 -0.85
C PRO A 22 -41.52 -6.09 -0.22
N HIS A 23 -41.04 -7.31 -0.02
CA HIS A 23 -39.62 -7.57 0.00
C HIS A 23 -39.08 -6.96 -1.28
N ASN A 24 -38.46 -5.79 -1.16
CA ASN A 24 -37.58 -5.28 -2.19
C ASN A 24 -36.41 -6.28 -2.23
N ALA A 25 -36.66 -7.38 -2.93
CA ALA A 25 -35.67 -8.38 -3.27
C ALA A 25 -34.68 -7.58 -4.11
N LYS A 26 -33.62 -7.10 -3.44
CA LYS A 26 -32.47 -6.49 -4.09
C LYS A 26 -32.09 -7.49 -5.16
N LYS A 27 -32.43 -7.16 -6.40
CA LYS A 27 -32.20 -8.05 -7.52
C LYS A 27 -30.69 -8.23 -7.55
N GLY A 28 -30.24 -9.40 -7.10
CA GLY A 28 -28.83 -9.70 -7.01
C GLY A 28 -28.22 -9.44 -8.37
N ILE A 29 -27.10 -8.72 -8.40
CA ILE A 29 -26.22 -8.76 -9.57
C ILE A 29 -26.06 -10.24 -9.90
N SER A 30 -26.34 -10.61 -11.15
CA SER A 30 -26.24 -12.00 -11.57
C SER A 30 -24.90 -12.54 -11.05
N PRO A 31 -24.90 -13.66 -10.30
CA PRO A 31 -23.71 -14.17 -9.63
C PRO A 31 -22.53 -14.30 -10.60
N VAL A 32 -22.83 -14.58 -11.86
CA VAL A 32 -21.87 -14.71 -12.96
C VAL A 32 -21.22 -13.36 -13.32
N ILE A 33 -22.00 -12.28 -13.39
CA ILE A 33 -21.42 -10.97 -13.72
C ILE A 33 -20.58 -10.45 -12.55
N ALA A 34 -21.00 -10.73 -11.31
CA ALA A 34 -20.24 -10.34 -10.13
C ALA A 34 -18.85 -10.98 -10.11
N THR A 35 -18.75 -12.28 -10.43
CA THR A 35 -17.45 -12.97 -10.44
C THR A 35 -16.54 -12.48 -11.56
N ILE A 36 -17.07 -12.16 -12.74
CA ILE A 36 -16.26 -11.64 -13.86
C ILE A 36 -15.64 -10.30 -13.50
N ILE A 37 -16.42 -9.38 -12.92
CA ILE A 37 -15.91 -8.06 -12.50
C ILE A 37 -14.84 -8.23 -11.41
N LEU A 38 -15.06 -9.14 -10.46
CA LEU A 38 -14.07 -9.42 -9.41
C LEU A 38 -12.75 -9.96 -10.00
N ILE A 39 -12.82 -10.92 -10.93
CA ILE A 39 -11.62 -11.47 -11.58
C ILE A 39 -10.90 -10.40 -12.41
N ALA A 40 -11.65 -9.52 -13.09
CA ALA A 40 -11.04 -8.44 -13.85
C ALA A 40 -10.26 -7.47 -12.94
N ILE A 41 -10.87 -7.04 -11.82
CA ILE A 41 -10.24 -6.11 -10.88
C ILE A 41 -9.00 -6.76 -10.23
N THR A 42 -9.05 -8.04 -9.89
CA THR A 42 -7.90 -8.72 -9.28
C THR A 42 -6.71 -8.77 -10.22
N ILE A 43 -6.90 -9.05 -11.51
CA ILE A 43 -5.82 -9.06 -12.49
C ILE A 43 -5.24 -7.64 -12.68
N VAL A 44 -6.09 -6.63 -12.74
CA VAL A 44 -5.64 -5.22 -12.88
C VAL A 44 -4.79 -4.80 -11.69
N ILE A 45 -5.24 -5.08 -10.45
CA ILE A 45 -4.48 -4.75 -9.24
C ILE A 45 -3.16 -5.54 -9.21
N ALA A 46 -3.18 -6.82 -9.58
CA ALA A 46 -1.96 -7.64 -9.59
C ALA A 46 -0.87 -7.05 -10.50
N ILE A 47 -1.25 -6.61 -11.72
CA ILE A 47 -0.31 -5.97 -12.65
C ILE A 47 0.17 -4.62 -12.12
N ALA A 48 -0.74 -3.80 -11.59
CA ALA A 48 -0.42 -2.49 -11.03
C ALA A 48 0.56 -2.59 -9.85
N VAL A 49 0.32 -3.51 -8.91
CA VAL A 49 1.20 -3.75 -7.76
C VAL A 49 2.53 -4.33 -8.24
N ALA A 50 2.54 -5.29 -9.17
CA ALA A 50 3.79 -5.84 -9.70
C ALA A 50 4.67 -4.75 -10.31
N GLY A 51 4.12 -3.92 -11.21
CA GLY A 51 4.84 -2.80 -11.81
C GLY A 51 5.31 -1.77 -10.78
N TRP A 52 4.47 -1.45 -9.80
CA TRP A 52 4.84 -0.54 -8.71
C TRP A 52 5.99 -1.09 -7.86
N VAL A 53 5.94 -2.36 -7.50
CA VAL A 53 6.96 -3.05 -6.70
C VAL A 53 8.29 -3.09 -7.45
N PHE A 54 8.31 -3.44 -8.75
CA PHE A 54 9.53 -3.41 -9.55
C PHE A 54 10.09 -1.99 -9.72
N GLY A 55 9.24 -0.98 -9.89
CA GLY A 55 9.65 0.43 -9.95
C GLY A 55 10.27 0.92 -8.64
N LEU A 56 9.70 0.49 -7.51
CA LEU A 56 10.22 0.75 -6.17
C LEU A 56 11.61 0.08 -6.02
N PHE A 57 11.69 -1.24 -6.22
CA PHE A 57 12.95 -1.99 -6.07
C PHE A 57 14.07 -1.49 -6.99
N GLY A 58 13.77 -1.04 -8.21
CA GLY A 58 14.76 -0.45 -9.11
C GLY A 58 15.36 0.87 -8.60
N SER A 59 14.63 1.61 -7.76
CA SER A 59 15.09 2.84 -7.13
C SER A 59 15.88 2.57 -5.84
N TYR A 60 15.45 1.59 -5.05
CA TYR A 60 16.16 1.21 -3.82
C TYR A 60 17.46 0.44 -4.08
N SER A 61 17.53 -0.38 -5.13
CA SER A 61 18.74 -1.14 -5.48
C SER A 61 19.90 -0.28 -5.98
N ARG A 62 19.67 1.01 -6.32
CA ARG A 62 20.73 1.93 -6.76
C ARG A 62 21.43 2.64 -5.61
N GLN A 63 20.95 2.48 -4.38
CA GLN A 63 21.58 3.03 -3.18
C GLN A 63 22.84 2.22 -2.87
N GLY A 64 23.90 2.48 -3.61
CA GLY A 64 25.22 2.02 -3.23
C GLY A 64 25.73 2.87 -2.08
N GLY A 65 26.23 2.21 -1.05
CA GLY A 65 26.89 2.88 0.07
C GLY A 65 28.21 3.52 -0.36
N VAL A 66 28.64 4.52 0.39
CA VAL A 66 30.02 5.03 0.32
C VAL A 66 30.86 4.26 1.32
N THR A 67 31.97 3.68 0.87
CA THR A 67 32.92 2.98 1.73
C THR A 67 34.19 3.80 1.87
N ILE A 68 34.81 3.72 3.04
CA ILE A 68 36.07 4.41 3.32
C ILE A 68 37.22 3.44 3.03
N LEU A 69 38.15 3.83 2.15
CA LEU A 69 39.37 3.07 1.89
C LEU A 69 40.45 3.52 2.89
N ALA A 70 40.49 2.83 4.03
CA ALA A 70 41.45 3.13 5.10
C ALA A 70 42.92 3.02 4.61
N SER A 71 43.22 2.10 3.69
CA SER A 71 44.56 1.91 3.13
C SER A 71 45.08 3.06 2.28
N ALA A 72 44.18 3.88 1.71
CA ALA A 72 44.52 5.05 0.91
C ALA A 72 44.24 6.37 1.65
N SER A 73 43.87 6.29 2.94
CA SER A 73 43.53 7.45 3.77
C SER A 73 44.68 7.74 4.73
N ASN A 74 45.10 9.00 4.81
CA ASN A 74 46.23 9.41 5.65
C ASN A 74 45.92 10.70 6.39
N CYS A 75 46.34 10.78 7.65
CA CYS A 75 46.25 11.97 8.46
C CYS A 75 47.65 12.50 8.77
N TYR A 76 47.83 13.80 8.56
CA TYR A 76 49.09 14.50 8.74
C TYR A 76 48.99 15.38 9.98
N SER A 77 49.74 15.02 11.03
CA SER A 77 49.77 15.78 12.28
C SER A 77 50.40 17.17 12.11
N SER A 78 51.36 17.30 11.20
CA SER A 78 52.08 18.57 10.94
C SER A 78 51.21 19.67 10.33
N THR A 79 50.17 19.31 9.58
CA THR A 79 49.25 20.24 8.92
C THR A 79 47.84 20.18 9.46
N ASN A 80 47.61 19.37 10.51
CA ASN A 80 46.29 19.09 11.08
C ASN A 80 45.23 18.75 10.01
N SER A 81 45.63 17.98 8.99
CA SER A 81 44.80 17.67 7.82
C SER A 81 44.72 16.17 7.59
N CYS A 82 43.53 15.68 7.24
CA CYS A 82 43.29 14.28 6.90
C CYS A 82 42.78 14.18 5.47
N VAL A 83 43.43 13.35 4.67
CA VAL A 83 42.96 12.93 3.36
C VAL A 83 42.26 11.60 3.52
N ILE A 84 40.93 11.60 3.37
CA ILE A 84 40.12 10.39 3.42
C ILE A 84 39.71 10.03 2.00
N THR A 85 40.13 8.85 1.55
CA THR A 85 39.74 8.32 0.26
C THR A 85 38.47 7.49 0.43
N VAL A 86 37.42 7.87 -0.29
CA VAL A 86 36.13 7.17 -0.28
C VAL A 86 35.82 6.61 -1.66
N SER A 87 35.22 5.43 -1.69
CA SER A 87 34.75 4.78 -2.91
C SER A 87 33.23 4.74 -2.92
N ASN A 88 32.65 5.11 -4.07
CA ASN A 88 31.23 4.97 -4.31
C ASN A 88 30.96 3.54 -4.77
N GLN A 89 30.26 2.75 -3.95
CA GLN A 89 29.89 1.38 -4.31
C GLN A 89 28.61 1.31 -5.15
N GLY A 90 28.04 2.47 -5.50
CA GLY A 90 26.82 2.62 -6.27
C GLY A 90 27.05 3.04 -7.71
N SER A 91 25.95 3.05 -8.46
CA SER A 91 25.90 3.51 -9.85
C SER A 91 25.47 4.97 -10.01
N THR A 92 25.23 5.66 -8.89
CA THR A 92 24.79 7.06 -8.86
C THR A 92 25.77 7.88 -8.06
N GLY A 93 26.10 9.09 -8.52
CA GLY A 93 27.01 10.00 -7.81
C GLY A 93 26.49 10.34 -6.41
N VAL A 94 27.40 10.39 -5.44
CA VAL A 94 27.10 10.68 -4.04
C VAL A 94 27.82 11.94 -3.60
N THR A 95 27.17 12.77 -2.80
CA THR A 95 27.78 13.95 -2.19
C THR A 95 28.05 13.70 -0.72
N VAL A 96 29.30 13.89 -0.30
CA VAL A 96 29.67 13.88 1.12
C VAL A 96 29.34 15.25 1.70
N ILE A 97 28.44 15.30 2.69
CA ILE A 97 27.92 16.53 3.31
C ILE A 97 28.72 16.90 4.57
N SER A 98 29.14 15.90 5.33
CA SER A 98 29.95 16.12 6.52
C SER A 98 30.78 14.88 6.84
N ALA A 99 31.97 15.09 7.38
CA ALA A 99 32.75 14.04 8.02
C ALA A 99 32.89 14.35 9.51
N SER A 100 32.86 13.32 10.33
CA SER A 100 33.17 13.44 11.76
C SER A 100 34.40 12.62 12.09
N ILE A 101 35.39 13.24 12.73
CA ILE A 101 36.61 12.59 13.20
C ILE A 101 36.66 12.80 14.71
N ASN A 102 36.66 11.70 15.47
CA ASN A 102 36.71 11.72 16.93
C ASN A 102 35.65 12.64 17.60
N GLY A 103 34.45 12.71 17.02
CA GLY A 103 33.33 13.52 17.53
C GLY A 103 33.35 14.99 17.14
N GLN A 104 34.34 15.46 16.37
CA GLN A 104 34.33 16.80 15.75
C GLN A 104 33.82 16.69 14.32
N GLN A 105 32.79 17.45 13.97
CA GLN A 105 32.14 17.41 12.66
C GLN A 105 32.58 18.60 11.80
N GLU A 106 33.04 18.31 10.60
CA GLU A 106 33.37 19.30 9.59
C GLU A 106 32.38 19.19 8.43
N THR A 107 31.83 20.32 7.98
CA THR A 107 30.94 20.36 6.82
C THR A 107 31.81 20.36 5.56
N LEU A 108 31.64 19.34 4.72
CA LEU A 108 32.44 19.15 3.53
C LEU A 108 31.51 19.20 2.32
N ALA A 109 31.99 19.76 1.20
CA ALA A 109 31.27 19.75 -0.07
C ALA A 109 32.07 18.97 -1.11
N ALA A 110 32.22 17.66 -0.88
CA ALA A 110 32.93 16.77 -1.81
C ALA A 110 31.91 15.99 -2.66
N LYS A 111 32.11 15.98 -3.99
CA LYS A 111 31.28 15.22 -4.93
C LYS A 111 32.04 13.98 -5.38
N CYS A 112 31.45 12.81 -5.19
CA CYS A 112 31.96 11.54 -5.69
C CYS A 112 31.17 11.14 -6.94
N THR A 113 31.77 11.31 -8.11
CA THR A 113 31.23 10.86 -9.40
C THR A 113 31.70 9.45 -9.73
N CYS A 114 30.86 8.70 -10.45
CA CYS A 114 31.16 7.37 -10.99
C CYS A 114 32.07 7.46 -12.20
#